data_AF-A0A956BQG1-F1
#
_entry.id   AF-A0A956BQG1-F1
#
_cell.length_a   1.000
_cell.length_b   1.000
_cell.length_c   1.000
_cell.angle_alpha   90.00
_cell.angle_beta   90.00
_cell.angle_gamma   90.00
#
_symmetry.space_group_name_H-M   'P 1'
#
loop_
_entity.id
_entity.type
_entity.pdbx_description
1 polymer ?
#
loop_
_entity_poly.entity_id
_entity_poly.type
_entity_poly.pdbx_seq_one_letter_code
_entity_poly.pdbx_strand_id
1 'polypeptide(L)'
;MRGLEHESVWPEIVRRRDELPLARLAEMAGCSPGEVASALVRTGVVHEAVDDAGQLPPEPGDPRVVDAGGERLAHGAVDPSVREALARLRPGSKDMQVAAYADLLGRVPDAEVARRAGVSIRTIASFRARHAIPGYAGPRRPATRRASAPRAAPEPGDVAWRVVLRGDEGDTSGVVVATDLAQAAARAEAAGRGEVVSLERIGPVLG
;
A
#
# COMPACT_ATOMS: atom_id res chain seq x y z
N MET A 1 8.03 21.36 -14.57
CA MET A 1 8.72 20.05 -14.45
C MET A 1 8.57 19.34 -15.78
N ARG A 2 9.65 18.82 -16.37
CA ARG A 2 9.55 18.07 -17.63
C ARG A 2 8.92 16.70 -17.34
N GLY A 3 8.03 16.24 -18.20
CA GLY A 3 7.45 14.91 -18.09
C GLY A 3 8.47 13.82 -18.44
N LEU A 4 8.30 12.63 -17.87
CA LEU A 4 9.14 11.45 -18.09
C LEU A 4 9.30 11.11 -19.59
N GLU A 5 8.30 11.47 -20.41
CA GLU A 5 8.30 11.32 -21.87
C GLU A 5 9.39 12.11 -22.61
N HIS A 6 10.04 13.07 -21.94
CA HIS A 6 11.15 13.85 -22.49
C HIS A 6 12.52 13.42 -21.94
N GLU A 7 12.55 12.45 -21.04
CA GLU A 7 13.78 11.87 -20.50
C GLU A 7 14.39 10.89 -21.52
N SER A 8 15.72 10.79 -21.54
CA SER A 8 16.43 9.84 -22.42
C SER A 8 16.13 8.37 -22.09
N VAL A 9 15.63 8.08 -20.90
CA VAL A 9 15.23 6.74 -20.45
C VAL A 9 13.87 6.29 -21.02
N TRP A 10 13.07 7.21 -21.55
CA TRP A 10 11.69 6.95 -21.99
C TRP A 10 11.55 5.83 -23.06
N PRO A 11 12.38 5.77 -24.13
CA PRO A 11 12.27 4.71 -25.12
C PRO A 11 12.50 3.31 -24.54
N GLU A 12 13.36 3.19 -23.53
CA GLU A 12 13.66 1.93 -22.87
C GLU A 12 12.51 1.48 -21.96
N ILE A 13 11.85 2.41 -21.27
CA ILE A 13 10.63 2.15 -20.50
C ILE A 13 9.53 1.61 -21.43
N VAL A 14 9.31 2.26 -22.57
CA VAL A 14 8.26 1.85 -23.53
C VAL A 14 8.54 0.46 -24.09
N ARG A 15 9.81 0.11 -24.33
CA ARG A 15 10.21 -1.22 -24.83
C ARG A 15 9.94 -2.31 -23.79
N ARG A 16 10.29 -2.07 -22.52
CA ARG A 16 10.23 -3.08 -21.45
C ARG A 16 8.93 -3.06 -20.65
N ARG A 17 7.97 -2.24 -21.06
CA ARG A 17 6.72 -2.05 -20.32
C ARG A 17 6.02 -3.39 -20.08
N ASP A 18 5.94 -4.27 -21.08
CA ASP A 18 5.18 -5.52 -20.96
C ASP A 18 6.03 -6.65 -20.33
N GLU A 19 7.32 -6.40 -20.06
CA GLU A 19 8.24 -7.36 -19.46
C GLU A 19 8.41 -7.14 -17.95
N LEU A 20 8.21 -5.91 -17.48
CA LEU A 20 8.55 -5.50 -16.13
C LEU A 20 7.37 -4.85 -15.42
N PRO A 21 7.19 -5.11 -14.12
CA PRO A 21 6.19 -4.41 -13.34
C PRO A 21 6.54 -2.91 -13.26
N LEU A 22 5.51 -2.06 -13.13
CA LEU A 22 5.66 -0.61 -13.01
C LEU A 22 6.68 -0.18 -11.95
N ALA A 23 6.83 -0.95 -10.87
CA ALA A 23 7.82 -0.70 -9.83
C ALA A 23 9.26 -0.76 -10.36
N ARG A 24 9.59 -1.76 -11.19
CA ARG A 24 10.92 -1.89 -11.78
C ARG A 24 11.19 -0.87 -12.87
N LEU A 25 10.17 -0.54 -13.67
CA LEU A 25 10.27 0.55 -14.65
C LEU A 25 10.53 1.90 -13.95
N ALA A 26 9.92 2.12 -12.79
CA ALA A 26 10.10 3.32 -12.00
C ALA A 26 11.50 3.41 -11.37
N GLU A 27 12.03 2.30 -10.87
CA GLU A 27 13.41 2.22 -10.39
C GLU A 27 14.43 2.53 -11.50
N MET A 28 14.22 1.99 -12.70
CA MET A 28 15.06 2.29 -13.88
C MET A 28 15.03 3.79 -14.24
N ALA A 29 13.88 4.42 -14.04
CA ALA A 29 13.64 5.82 -14.35
C ALA A 29 14.01 6.79 -13.21
N GLY A 30 14.34 6.27 -12.02
CA GLY A 30 14.58 7.07 -10.81
C GLY A 30 13.35 7.86 -10.34
N CYS A 31 12.13 7.41 -10.67
CA CYS A 31 10.88 8.11 -10.35
C CYS A 31 9.87 7.19 -9.65
N SER A 32 8.66 7.68 -9.40
CA SER A 32 7.61 6.86 -8.80
C SER A 32 6.84 6.01 -9.83
N PRO A 33 6.29 4.84 -9.44
CA PRO A 33 5.47 4.01 -10.34
C PRO A 33 4.25 4.75 -10.92
N GLY A 34 3.70 5.71 -10.18
CA GLY A 34 2.58 6.54 -10.64
C GLY A 34 2.97 7.51 -11.75
N GLU A 35 4.21 8.00 -11.77
CA GLU A 35 4.72 8.87 -12.83
C GLU A 35 4.94 8.09 -14.13
N VAL A 36 5.51 6.89 -14.04
CA VAL A 36 5.64 5.97 -15.19
C VAL A 36 4.26 5.64 -15.78
N ALA A 37 3.31 5.23 -14.93
CA ALA A 37 1.95 4.93 -15.37
C ALA A 37 1.26 6.13 -16.04
N SER A 38 1.45 7.33 -15.48
CA SER A 38 0.88 8.56 -16.04
C SER A 38 1.50 8.92 -17.38
N ALA A 39 2.82 8.75 -17.54
CA ALA A 39 3.52 9.00 -18.79
C ALA A 39 3.11 8.01 -19.90
N LEU A 40 2.92 6.72 -19.56
CA LEU A 40 2.43 5.71 -20.50
C LEU A 40 1.02 6.05 -21.00
N VAL A 41 0.13 6.46 -20.09
CA VAL A 41 -1.23 6.92 -20.45
C VAL A 41 -1.18 8.17 -21.34
N ARG A 42 -0.35 9.18 -21.02
CA ARG A 42 -0.23 10.42 -21.82
C ARG A 42 0.24 10.17 -23.25
N THR A 43 1.06 9.16 -23.44
CA THR A 43 1.62 8.78 -24.76
C THR A 43 0.79 7.75 -25.50
N GLY A 44 -0.33 7.30 -24.91
CA GLY A 44 -1.21 6.29 -25.51
C GLY A 44 -0.62 4.88 -25.52
N VAL A 45 0.41 4.64 -24.71
CA VAL A 45 1.07 3.35 -24.61
C VAL A 45 0.35 2.51 -23.54
N VAL A 46 -0.22 1.39 -23.96
CA VAL A 46 -0.88 0.43 -23.06
C VAL A 46 0.19 -0.44 -22.41
N HIS A 47 0.07 -0.66 -21.10
CA HIS A 47 0.92 -1.55 -20.32
C HIS A 47 0.06 -2.68 -19.75
N GLU A 48 0.39 -3.92 -20.10
CA GLU A 48 -0.19 -5.10 -19.47
C GLU A 48 0.50 -5.33 -18.13
N ALA A 49 -0.27 -5.26 -17.04
CA ALA A 49 0.26 -5.39 -15.70
C ALA A 49 0.79 -6.81 -15.48
N VAL A 50 2.11 -6.98 -15.46
CA VAL A 50 2.79 -8.22 -15.06
C VAL A 50 3.06 -8.22 -13.55
N ASP A 51 3.07 -9.40 -12.94
CA ASP A 51 3.39 -9.57 -11.51
C ASP A 51 4.90 -9.39 -11.21
N ASP A 52 5.27 -9.51 -9.93
CA ASP A 52 6.68 -9.38 -9.49
C ASP A 52 7.60 -10.47 -10.08
N ALA A 53 7.03 -11.55 -10.63
CA ALA A 53 7.75 -12.62 -11.32
C ALA A 53 7.80 -12.43 -12.85
N GLY A 54 7.21 -11.35 -13.38
CA GLY A 54 7.13 -11.10 -14.82
C GLY A 54 6.08 -11.97 -15.53
N GLN A 55 5.17 -12.60 -14.77
CA GLN A 55 4.06 -13.36 -15.32
C GLN A 55 2.89 -12.43 -15.62
N LEU A 56 2.26 -12.62 -16.78
CA LEU A 56 0.92 -12.08 -17.02
C LEU A 56 -0.04 -12.65 -15.97
N PRO A 57 -1.01 -11.85 -15.49
CA PRO A 57 -2.06 -12.34 -14.63
C PRO A 57 -2.77 -13.50 -15.32
N PRO A 58 -3.17 -14.55 -14.58
CA PRO A 58 -3.87 -15.67 -15.17
C PRO A 58 -5.15 -15.18 -15.86
N GLU A 59 -5.38 -15.68 -17.07
CA GLU A 59 -6.59 -15.41 -17.85
C GLU A 59 -7.85 -15.69 -17.01
N PRO A 60 -8.94 -14.91 -17.20
CA PRO A 60 -10.20 -15.16 -16.52
C PRO A 60 -10.68 -16.60 -16.80
N GLY A 61 -10.69 -17.45 -15.78
CA GLY A 61 -11.11 -18.85 -15.89
C GLY A 61 -9.99 -19.90 -15.95
N ASP A 62 -8.73 -19.51 -15.72
CA ASP A 62 -7.62 -20.47 -15.66
C ASP A 62 -7.84 -21.53 -14.54
N PRO A 63 -7.81 -22.84 -14.86
CA PRO A 63 -8.07 -23.93 -13.91
C PRO A 63 -7.04 -24.03 -12.76
N ARG A 64 -5.93 -23.29 -12.82
CA ARG A 64 -4.90 -23.25 -11.76
C ARG A 64 -5.25 -22.31 -10.60
N VAL A 65 -6.30 -21.51 -10.72
CA VAL A 65 -6.68 -20.52 -9.71
C VAL A 65 -7.67 -21.13 -8.71
N VAL A 66 -7.15 -21.49 -7.53
CA VAL A 66 -7.93 -21.90 -6.35
C VAL A 66 -7.94 -20.78 -5.30
N ASP A 67 -9.00 -20.67 -4.50
CA ASP A 67 -8.99 -19.72 -3.39
C ASP A 67 -8.08 -20.18 -2.23
N ALA A 68 -7.93 -19.34 -1.21
CA ALA A 68 -7.10 -19.63 -0.04
C ALA A 68 -7.60 -20.83 0.81
N GLY A 69 -8.80 -21.35 0.53
CA GLY A 69 -9.36 -22.57 1.12
C GLY A 69 -9.29 -23.79 0.20
N GLY A 70 -8.75 -23.65 -1.02
CA GLY A 70 -8.71 -24.73 -2.02
C GLY A 70 -10.05 -24.99 -2.71
N GLU A 71 -11.06 -24.14 -2.50
CA GLU A 71 -12.36 -24.30 -3.13
C GLU A 71 -12.41 -23.64 -4.50
N ARG A 72 -13.13 -24.29 -5.42
CA ARG A 72 -13.41 -23.78 -6.76
C ARG A 72 -14.40 -22.62 -6.61
N LEU A 73 -13.98 -21.41 -6.95
CA LEU A 73 -14.87 -20.25 -6.99
C LEU A 73 -15.89 -20.42 -8.13
N ALA A 74 -17.02 -21.07 -7.85
CA ALA A 74 -18.18 -20.99 -8.73
C ALA A 74 -18.61 -19.52 -8.84
N HIS A 75 -18.85 -19.06 -10.06
CA HIS A 75 -19.37 -17.71 -10.33
C HIS A 75 -20.73 -17.52 -9.66
N GLY A 76 -20.75 -16.99 -8.44
CA GLY A 76 -22.01 -16.64 -7.78
C GLY A 76 -22.53 -15.31 -8.30
N ALA A 77 -23.81 -15.25 -8.66
CA ALA A 77 -24.44 -14.11 -9.31
C ALA A 77 -24.26 -12.78 -8.55
N VAL A 78 -23.62 -11.79 -9.18
CA VAL A 78 -23.86 -10.37 -8.82
C VAL A 78 -25.35 -10.05 -8.96
N ASP A 79 -25.82 -9.13 -8.13
CA ASP A 79 -27.15 -8.56 -8.28
C ASP A 79 -27.37 -8.03 -9.72
N PRO A 80 -28.47 -8.38 -10.40
CA PRO A 80 -28.73 -7.98 -11.78
C PRO A 80 -28.71 -6.47 -12.00
N SER A 81 -29.08 -5.66 -11.00
CA SER A 81 -29.06 -4.20 -11.07
C SER A 81 -27.64 -3.64 -11.10
N VAL A 82 -26.69 -4.29 -10.42
CA VAL A 82 -25.28 -3.95 -10.47
C VAL A 82 -24.72 -4.28 -11.86
N ARG A 83 -25.10 -5.44 -12.43
CA ARG A 83 -24.71 -5.83 -13.79
C ARG A 83 -25.20 -4.84 -14.85
N GLU A 84 -26.42 -4.33 -14.70
CA GLU A 84 -26.98 -3.32 -15.60
C GLU A 84 -26.29 -1.95 -15.44
N ALA A 85 -25.96 -1.54 -14.21
CA ALA A 85 -25.19 -0.33 -13.96
C ALA A 85 -23.77 -0.42 -14.54
N LEU A 86 -23.16 -1.60 -14.50
CA LEU A 86 -21.84 -1.89 -15.06
C LEU A 86 -21.82 -1.82 -16.59
N ALA A 87 -22.88 -2.24 -17.26
CA ALA A 87 -23.02 -2.17 -18.72
C ALA A 87 -23.06 -0.73 -19.26
N ARG A 88 -23.28 0.27 -18.40
CA ARG A 88 -23.33 1.70 -18.76
C ARG A 88 -21.99 2.41 -18.56
N LEU A 89 -20.94 1.72 -18.11
CA LEU A 89 -19.64 2.33 -17.89
C LEU A 89 -18.96 2.71 -19.20
N ARG A 90 -18.21 3.82 -19.17
CA ARG A 90 -17.46 4.27 -20.35
C ARG A 90 -16.35 3.26 -20.69
N PRO A 91 -16.21 2.86 -21.96
CA PRO A 91 -15.10 2.03 -22.41
C PRO A 91 -13.75 2.65 -22.02
N GLY A 92 -12.84 1.85 -21.47
CA GLY A 92 -11.50 2.28 -21.07
C GLY A 92 -11.39 2.98 -19.70
N SER A 93 -12.49 3.16 -18.96
CA SER A 93 -12.40 3.60 -17.57
C SER A 93 -11.79 2.51 -16.68
N LYS A 94 -11.06 2.92 -15.64
CA LYS A 94 -10.64 2.01 -14.55
C LYS A 94 -11.84 1.25 -13.95
N ASP A 95 -13.04 1.83 -14.04
CA ASP A 95 -14.27 1.18 -13.60
C ASP A 95 -14.63 -0.04 -14.44
N MET A 96 -14.30 -0.05 -15.74
CA MET A 96 -14.54 -1.21 -16.62
C MET A 96 -13.60 -2.37 -16.28
N GLN A 97 -12.36 -2.06 -15.90
CA GLN A 97 -11.40 -3.07 -15.41
C GLN A 97 -11.89 -3.71 -14.12
N VAL A 98 -12.48 -2.92 -13.21
CA VAL A 98 -13.08 -3.44 -11.97
C VAL A 98 -14.39 -4.21 -12.24
N ALA A 99 -15.18 -3.77 -13.21
CA ALA A 99 -16.44 -4.40 -13.58
C ALA A 99 -16.30 -5.86 -14.01
N ALA A 100 -15.20 -6.21 -14.69
CA ALA A 100 -14.88 -7.59 -15.08
C ALA A 100 -14.74 -8.54 -13.87
N TYR A 101 -14.47 -8.00 -12.67
CA TYR A 101 -14.30 -8.76 -11.44
C TYR A 101 -15.41 -8.48 -10.41
N ALA A 102 -16.55 -7.94 -10.84
CA ALA A 102 -17.65 -7.60 -9.95
C ALA A 102 -18.17 -8.81 -9.15
N ASP A 103 -18.15 -10.02 -9.73
CA ASP A 103 -18.53 -11.28 -9.05
C ASP A 103 -17.60 -11.66 -7.88
N LEU A 104 -16.38 -11.12 -7.83
CA LEU A 104 -15.41 -11.38 -6.76
C LEU A 104 -15.53 -10.37 -5.61
N LEU A 105 -16.07 -9.17 -5.87
CA LEU A 105 -16.22 -8.12 -4.88
C LEU A 105 -17.15 -8.58 -3.75
N GLY A 106 -16.70 -8.43 -2.50
CA GLY A 106 -17.44 -8.88 -1.32
C GLY A 106 -17.25 -10.36 -0.95
N ARG A 107 -16.71 -11.20 -1.85
CA ARG A 107 -16.32 -12.59 -1.57
C ARG A 107 -14.82 -12.80 -1.44
N VAL A 108 -14.03 -11.93 -2.07
CA VAL A 108 -12.57 -11.96 -2.05
C VAL A 108 -12.09 -10.61 -1.50
N PRO A 109 -10.97 -10.55 -0.74
CA PRO A 109 -10.40 -9.29 -0.30
C PRO A 109 -10.12 -8.32 -1.45
N ASP A 110 -10.41 -7.04 -1.24
CA ASP A 110 -10.19 -5.98 -2.24
C ASP A 110 -8.75 -5.94 -2.76
N ALA A 111 -7.76 -6.32 -1.94
CA ALA A 111 -6.35 -6.39 -2.33
C ALA A 111 -6.11 -7.42 -3.45
N GLU A 112 -6.79 -8.56 -3.38
CA GLU A 112 -6.66 -9.61 -4.39
C GLU A 112 -7.44 -9.25 -5.66
N VAL A 113 -8.63 -8.67 -5.51
CA VAL A 113 -9.39 -8.17 -6.66
C VAL A 113 -8.65 -7.03 -7.37
N ALA A 114 -8.01 -6.13 -6.62
CA ALA A 114 -7.18 -5.05 -7.15
C ALA A 114 -6.00 -5.59 -7.97
N ARG A 115 -5.29 -6.61 -7.46
CA ARG A 115 -4.20 -7.27 -8.18
C ARG A 115 -4.68 -7.87 -9.50
N ARG A 116 -5.79 -8.61 -9.49
CA ARG A 116 -6.37 -9.24 -10.69
C ARG A 116 -6.87 -8.21 -11.71
N ALA A 117 -7.46 -7.12 -11.23
CA ALA A 117 -7.99 -6.05 -12.07
C ALA A 117 -6.92 -5.07 -12.59
N GLY A 118 -5.66 -5.17 -12.14
CA GLY A 118 -4.61 -4.22 -12.50
C GLY A 118 -4.87 -2.80 -12.00
N VAL A 119 -5.64 -2.64 -10.92
CA VAL A 119 -5.99 -1.33 -10.35
C VAL A 119 -5.54 -1.21 -8.90
N SER A 120 -5.56 0.01 -8.37
CA SER A 120 -5.26 0.23 -6.95
C SER A 120 -6.39 -0.28 -6.03
N ILE A 121 -6.05 -0.67 -4.80
CA ILE A 121 -7.04 -1.02 -3.75
C ILE A 121 -8.01 0.13 -3.51
N ARG A 122 -7.53 1.37 -3.57
CA ARG A 122 -8.35 2.58 -3.45
C ARG A 122 -9.39 2.67 -4.58
N THR A 123 -9.02 2.28 -5.80
CA THR A 123 -9.94 2.21 -6.95
C THR A 123 -11.07 1.23 -6.67
N ILE A 124 -10.75 0.03 -6.17
CA ILE A 124 -11.74 -0.98 -5.78
C ILE A 124 -12.67 -0.45 -4.67
N ALA A 125 -12.10 0.18 -3.63
CA ALA A 125 -12.89 0.75 -2.54
C ALA A 125 -13.84 1.87 -3.01
N SER A 126 -13.36 2.78 -3.86
CA SER A 126 -14.19 3.84 -4.47
C SER A 126 -15.24 3.29 -5.43
N PHE A 127 -14.93 2.22 -6.16
CA PHE A 127 -15.88 1.52 -7.00
C PHE A 127 -16.98 0.86 -6.15
N ARG A 128 -16.61 0.11 -5.12
CA ARG A 128 -17.55 -0.52 -4.18
C ARG A 128 -18.47 0.50 -3.50
N ALA A 129 -17.95 1.65 -3.07
CA ALA A 129 -18.73 2.70 -2.44
C ALA A 129 -19.79 3.30 -3.38
N ARG A 130 -19.45 3.53 -4.65
CA ARG A 130 -20.38 4.08 -5.66
C ARG A 130 -21.47 3.10 -6.08
N HIS A 131 -21.15 1.81 -6.09
CA HIS A 131 -22.07 0.74 -6.50
C HIS A 131 -22.73 0.02 -5.31
N ALA A 132 -22.61 0.56 -4.10
CA ALA A 132 -23.16 0.00 -2.87
C ALA A 132 -22.80 -1.48 -2.61
N ILE A 133 -21.58 -1.88 -3.01
CA ILE A 133 -21.12 -3.27 -2.88
C ILE A 133 -20.50 -3.48 -1.48
N PRO A 134 -21.01 -4.44 -0.69
CA PRO A 134 -20.48 -4.74 0.64
C PRO A 134 -19.00 -5.12 0.64
N GLY A 135 -18.36 -4.94 1.80
CA GLY A 135 -16.97 -5.35 2.00
C GLY A 135 -16.83 -6.84 2.12
N TYR A 136 -15.66 -7.35 1.77
CA TYR A 136 -15.33 -8.73 2.08
C TYR A 136 -15.46 -8.98 3.59
N ALA A 137 -16.36 -9.90 3.95
CA ALA A 137 -16.72 -10.20 5.33
C ALA A 137 -15.97 -11.41 5.91
N GLY A 138 -15.00 -11.97 5.19
CA GLY A 138 -14.26 -13.14 5.66
C GLY A 138 -13.34 -12.86 6.85
N PRO A 139 -12.63 -13.90 7.33
CA PRO A 139 -11.79 -13.80 8.52
C PRO A 139 -10.86 -12.61 8.37
N ARG A 140 -11.01 -11.60 9.23
CA ARG A 140 -10.07 -10.48 9.25
C ARG A 140 -8.71 -11.10 9.49
N ARG A 141 -7.81 -11.02 8.49
CA ARG A 141 -6.41 -11.37 8.68
C ARG A 141 -5.99 -10.60 9.93
N PRO A 142 -5.52 -11.26 11.01
CA PRO A 142 -5.08 -10.55 12.19
C PRO A 142 -4.10 -9.53 11.67
N ALA A 143 -4.36 -8.25 11.96
CA ALA A 143 -3.47 -7.20 11.53
C ALA A 143 -2.10 -7.66 12.01
N THR A 144 -1.20 -7.96 11.07
CA THR A 144 0.22 -8.03 11.40
C THR A 144 0.55 -6.60 11.74
N ARG A 145 0.22 -6.20 12.98
CA ARG A 145 0.77 -5.04 13.63
C ARG A 145 2.25 -5.27 13.42
N ARG A 146 2.85 -4.49 12.53
CA ARG A 146 4.30 -4.37 12.44
C ARG A 146 4.69 -4.23 13.89
N ALA A 147 5.24 -5.30 14.47
CA ALA A 147 5.41 -5.36 15.90
C ALA A 147 6.45 -4.28 16.18
N SER A 148 5.99 -3.10 16.57
CA SER A 148 6.73 -2.28 17.50
C SER A 148 7.09 -3.29 18.57
N ALA A 149 8.37 -3.65 18.64
CA ALA A 149 8.88 -4.61 19.60
C ALA A 149 8.20 -4.32 20.94
N PRO A 150 7.80 -5.33 21.72
CA PRO A 150 7.19 -5.09 23.02
C PRO A 150 8.10 -4.11 23.75
N ARG A 151 7.61 -2.87 23.91
CA ARG A 151 8.28 -1.84 24.70
C ARG A 151 8.36 -2.48 26.07
N ALA A 152 9.57 -2.81 26.52
CA ALA A 152 9.79 -3.41 27.82
C ALA A 152 8.95 -2.63 28.83
N ALA A 153 8.20 -3.35 29.66
CA ALA A 153 7.43 -2.71 30.71
C ALA A 153 8.40 -1.86 31.55
N PRO A 154 7.98 -0.66 31.99
CA PRO A 154 8.82 0.14 32.86
C PRO A 154 9.11 -0.66 34.14
N GLU A 155 10.38 -0.78 34.47
CA GLU A 155 10.82 -1.50 35.68
C GLU A 155 10.67 -0.57 36.90
N PRO A 156 10.45 -1.11 38.12
CA PRO A 156 10.45 -0.32 39.34
C PRO A 156 11.76 0.47 39.47
N GLY A 157 11.69 1.80 39.40
CA GLY A 157 12.86 2.69 39.41
C GLY A 157 13.08 3.44 38.09
N ASP A 158 12.34 3.10 37.04
CA ASP A 158 12.33 3.85 35.79
C ASP A 158 11.76 5.26 35.96
N VAL A 159 12.40 6.22 35.32
CA VAL A 159 12.04 7.63 35.35
C VAL A 159 11.64 8.08 33.94
N ALA A 160 10.58 8.87 33.84
CA ALA A 160 10.21 9.55 32.62
C ALA A 160 11.05 10.82 32.45
N TRP A 161 11.65 10.96 31.28
CA TRP A 161 12.43 12.09 30.84
C TRP A 161 11.75 12.72 29.64
N ARG A 162 11.48 14.02 29.69
CA ARG A 162 11.12 14.80 28.51
C ARG A 162 12.40 15.05 27.72
N VAL A 163 12.36 14.82 26.42
CA VAL A 163 13.49 15.04 25.54
C VAL A 163 13.09 16.01 24.46
N VAL A 164 13.95 16.98 24.15
CA VAL A 164 13.83 17.82 22.96
C VAL A 164 14.94 17.42 21.99
N LEU A 165 14.54 17.07 20.78
CA LEU A 165 15.41 16.69 19.69
C LEU A 165 15.38 17.77 18.61
N ARG A 166 16.55 18.27 18.23
CA ARG A 166 16.68 19.17 17.09
C ARG A 166 16.81 18.35 15.82
N GLY A 167 15.84 18.49 14.91
CA GLY A 167 15.89 17.88 13.59
C GLY A 167 15.87 18.93 12.47
N ASP A 168 16.05 18.47 11.23
CA ASP A 168 16.06 19.32 10.03
C ASP A 168 14.72 20.07 9.80
N GLU A 169 13.62 19.50 10.31
CA GLU A 169 12.25 20.04 10.20
C GLU A 169 11.85 20.90 11.42
N GLY A 170 12.76 21.09 12.38
CA GLY A 170 12.56 21.84 13.62
C GLY A 170 12.76 21.03 14.90
N ASP A 171 12.59 21.70 16.04
CA ASP A 171 12.71 21.08 17.36
C ASP A 171 11.45 20.23 17.64
N THR A 172 11.64 18.94 17.93
CA THR A 172 10.59 17.99 18.31
C THR A 172 10.76 17.58 19.76
N SER A 173 9.66 17.35 20.47
CA SER A 173 9.72 16.88 21.86
C SER A 173 9.05 15.52 22.04
N GLY A 174 9.65 14.68 22.87
CA GLY A 174 9.19 13.32 23.17
C GLY A 174 9.42 12.95 24.64
N VAL A 175 8.95 11.77 25.03
CA VAL A 175 9.17 11.22 26.37
C VAL A 175 9.88 9.88 26.27
N VAL A 176 11.00 9.77 26.98
CA VAL A 176 11.79 8.55 27.09
C VAL A 176 11.75 8.06 28.52
N VAL A 177 11.64 6.74 28.69
CA VAL A 177 11.73 6.11 30.00
C VAL A 177 13.12 5.55 30.16
N ALA A 178 13.81 5.89 31.25
CA ALA A 178 15.17 5.45 31.54
C ALA A 178 15.49 5.57 33.03
N THR A 179 16.44 4.77 33.50
CA THR A 179 16.91 4.78 34.89
C THR A 179 17.73 6.02 35.24
N ASP A 180 18.46 6.57 34.27
CA ASP A 180 19.38 7.69 34.45
C ASP A 180 19.46 8.56 33.17
N LEU A 181 20.11 9.72 33.30
CA LEU A 181 20.25 10.71 32.24
C LEU A 181 21.00 10.17 31.01
N ALA A 182 22.05 9.36 31.21
CA ALA A 182 22.87 8.83 30.11
C ALA A 182 22.07 7.82 29.28
N GLN A 183 21.31 6.95 29.96
CA GLN A 183 20.41 6.02 29.32
C GLN A 183 19.24 6.75 28.62
N ALA A 184 18.74 7.85 29.20
CA ALA A 184 17.71 8.69 28.57
C ALA A 184 18.20 9.30 27.24
N ALA A 185 19.43 9.84 27.23
CA ALA A 185 20.06 10.40 26.03
C ALA A 185 20.23 9.32 24.93
N ALA A 186 20.85 8.19 25.27
CA ALA A 186 21.10 7.10 24.33
C ALA A 186 19.80 6.53 23.74
N ARG A 187 18.74 6.39 24.56
CA ARG A 187 17.43 5.94 24.09
C ARG A 187 16.74 6.99 23.21
N ALA A 188 16.92 8.27 23.49
CA ALA A 188 16.37 9.34 22.67
C ALA A 188 17.03 9.43 21.29
N GLU A 189 18.36 9.33 21.24
CA GLU A 189 19.13 9.26 20.00
C GLU A 189 18.77 8.02 19.17
N ALA A 190 18.62 6.86 19.82
CA ALA A 190 18.22 5.63 19.13
C ALA A 190 16.77 5.69 18.59
N ALA A 191 15.91 6.49 19.21
CA ALA A 191 14.50 6.64 18.82
C ALA A 191 14.24 7.81 17.85
N GLY A 192 15.19 8.74 17.70
CA GLY A 192 15.05 9.97 16.92
C GLY A 192 16.05 10.09 15.77
N ARG A 193 15.80 11.01 14.83
CA ARG A 193 16.73 11.37 13.74
C ARG A 193 17.44 12.71 13.99
N GLY A 194 17.54 13.14 15.25
CA GLY A 194 18.00 14.47 15.61
C GLY A 194 18.88 14.47 16.84
N GLU A 195 19.56 15.60 17.07
CA GLU A 195 20.46 15.80 18.21
C GLU A 195 19.66 16.14 19.48
N VAL A 196 20.01 15.50 20.60
CA VAL A 196 19.38 15.81 21.90
C VAL A 196 19.85 17.17 22.39
N VAL A 197 18.95 18.15 22.39
CA VAL A 197 19.23 19.53 22.85
C VAL A 197 18.80 19.78 24.28
N SER A 198 17.84 19.02 24.82
CA SER A 198 17.41 19.15 26.21
C SER A 198 16.83 17.85 26.76
N LEU A 199 17.14 17.54 28.03
CA LEU A 199 16.60 16.43 28.81
C LEU A 199 16.10 16.96 30.15
N GLU A 200 14.81 16.80 30.43
CA GLU A 200 14.18 17.23 31.68
C GLU A 200 13.54 16.02 32.39
N ARG A 201 13.89 15.82 33.66
CA ARG A 201 13.30 14.76 34.47
C ARG A 201 11.85 15.12 34.82
N ILE A 202 10.89 14.33 34.35
CA ILE A 202 9.46 14.55 34.63
C ILE A 202 9.07 13.92 35.98
N GLY A 203 9.51 12.68 36.22
CA GLY A 203 9.12 11.95 37.44
C GLY A 203 9.18 10.42 37.26
N PRO A 204 8.94 9.65 38.34
CA PRO A 204 8.92 8.19 38.26
C PRO A 204 7.77 7.69 37.37
N VAL A 205 8.00 6.60 36.64
CA VAL A 205 6.93 5.93 35.89
C VAL A 205 6.14 5.05 36.84
N LEU A 206 4.82 5.24 36.89
CA LEU A 206 3.94 4.32 37.60
C LEU A 206 3.73 3.10 36.71
N GLY A 207 4.25 1.95 37.15
CA GLY A 207 4.07 0.64 36.52
C GLY A 207 2.69 0.06 36.79
#